data_AF-A0A564G600-F1
#
_entry.id   AF-A0A564G600-F1
#
_cell.length_a   1.000
_cell.length_b   1.000
_cell.length_c   1.000
_cell.angle_alpha   90.00
_cell.angle_beta   90.00
_cell.angle_gamma   90.00
#
_symmetry.space_group_name_H-M   'P 1'
#
loop_
_entity.id
_entity.type
_entity.pdbx_description
1 polymer ?
#
loop_
_entity_poly.entity_id
_entity_poly.type
_entity_poly.pdbx_seq_one_letter_code
_entity_poly.pdbx_strand_id
1 'polypeptide(L)'
;MSTIITPNARTAAFGCARGDYQAGLLNGFGTWSGSELTGRAASYGTKYRNSRNSLVNRLSAVPKLSVTKATGERGRIVVVVMTKAERKRAGERPLIAFAERIVERAAKAKAAAERHLAADLPALEVIAYAR
;
A
#
# COMPACT_ATOMS: atom_id res chain seq x y z
N MET A 1 4.23 -10.67 2.20
CA MET A 1 3.97 -9.23 1.99
C MET A 1 3.97 -8.53 3.35
N SER A 2 4.68 -7.42 3.52
CA SER A 2 4.80 -6.71 4.82
C SER A 2 3.84 -5.53 4.97
N THR A 3 3.31 -5.00 3.86
CA THR A 3 2.35 -3.89 3.86
C THR A 3 1.25 -4.14 2.85
N ILE A 4 0.01 -3.86 3.20
CA ILE A 4 -1.14 -3.88 2.29
C ILE A 4 -1.77 -2.49 2.32
N ILE A 5 -1.85 -1.84 1.15
CA ILE A 5 -2.45 -0.51 0.99
C ILE A 5 -3.58 -0.59 -0.01
N THR A 6 -4.80 -0.22 0.40
CA THR A 6 -5.93 -0.15 -0.53
C THR A 6 -5.73 1.00 -1.52
N PRO A 7 -6.25 0.91 -2.76
CA PRO A 7 -6.07 1.94 -3.77
C PRO A 7 -6.48 3.34 -3.29
N ASN A 8 -7.62 3.44 -2.58
CA ASN A 8 -8.14 4.70 -2.07
C ASN A 8 -7.27 5.30 -0.95
N ALA A 9 -6.49 4.48 -0.25
CA ALA A 9 -5.57 4.93 0.78
C ALA A 9 -4.17 5.27 0.24
N ARG A 10 -3.85 4.86 -1.00
CA ARG A 10 -2.49 4.88 -1.54
C ARG A 10 -1.89 6.28 -1.54
N THR A 11 -2.53 7.24 -2.19
CA THR A 11 -2.01 8.62 -2.30
C THR A 11 -1.74 9.25 -0.93
N ALA A 12 -2.69 9.13 0.00
CA ALA A 12 -2.55 9.67 1.35
C ALA A 12 -1.45 8.96 2.15
N ALA A 13 -1.31 7.63 1.99
CA ALA A 13 -0.26 6.87 2.66
C ALA A 13 1.14 7.28 2.18
N PHE A 14 1.34 7.40 0.86
CA PHE A 14 2.61 7.83 0.29
C PHE A 14 2.95 9.29 0.62
N GLY A 15 1.96 10.17 0.76
CA GLY A 15 2.16 11.54 1.27
C GLY A 15 2.70 11.61 2.69
N CYS A 16 2.61 10.52 3.48
CA CYS A 16 3.17 10.45 4.83
C CYS A 16 4.64 9.98 4.86
N ALA A 17 5.16 9.45 3.76
CA ALA A 17 6.53 8.95 3.69
C ALA A 17 7.52 10.11 3.57
N ARG A 18 8.60 10.04 4.35
CA ARG A 18 9.73 10.96 4.31
C ARG A 18 10.98 10.14 3.95
N GLY A 19 11.23 10.04 2.65
CA GLY A 19 12.38 9.35 2.06
C GLY A 19 12.14 7.89 1.67
N ASP A 20 13.12 7.34 0.96
CA ASP A 20 13.01 6.06 0.24
C ASP A 20 12.81 4.87 1.16
N TYR A 21 13.40 4.89 2.36
CA TYR A 21 13.20 3.82 3.33
C TYR A 21 11.71 3.65 3.68
N GLN A 22 11.02 4.77 3.92
CA GLN A 22 9.60 4.76 4.27
C GLN A 22 8.71 4.41 3.07
N ALA A 23 9.04 4.93 1.89
CA ALA A 23 8.38 4.53 0.66
C ALA A 23 8.57 3.02 0.38
N GLY A 24 9.76 2.48 0.66
CA GLY A 24 10.06 1.05 0.55
C GLY A 24 9.24 0.19 1.50
N LEU A 25 9.02 0.63 2.73
CA LEU A 25 8.08 -0.02 3.66
C LEU A 25 6.65 -0.02 3.10
N LEU A 26 6.18 1.11 2.57
CA LEU A 26 4.82 1.21 2.00
C LEU A 26 4.63 0.35 0.74
N ASN A 27 5.67 0.24 -0.09
CA ASN A 27 5.69 -0.66 -1.25
C ASN A 27 5.83 -2.14 -0.88
N GLY A 28 6.12 -2.45 0.38
CA GLY A 28 6.31 -3.82 0.86
C GLY A 28 7.70 -4.41 0.58
N PHE A 29 8.67 -3.58 0.18
CA PHE A 29 10.07 -3.99 -0.01
C PHE A 29 10.83 -4.15 1.31
N GLY A 30 10.46 -3.38 2.35
CA GLY A 30 11.02 -3.49 3.70
C GLY A 30 10.13 -4.28 4.65
N THR A 31 10.65 -4.70 5.81
CA THR A 31 9.87 -5.34 6.87
C THR A 31 9.66 -4.42 8.07
N TRP A 32 8.49 -4.55 8.71
CA TRP A 32 8.14 -3.72 9.87
C TRP A 32 8.81 -4.19 11.16
N SER A 33 9.34 -5.40 11.22
CA SER A 33 10.21 -5.86 12.33
C SER A 33 11.60 -5.24 12.22
N GLY A 34 12.06 -4.94 11.01
CA GLY A 34 13.43 -4.53 10.73
C GLY A 34 14.41 -5.69 10.78
N SER A 35 13.92 -6.93 10.64
CA SER A 35 14.76 -8.13 10.61
C SER A 35 15.65 -8.22 9.37
N GLU A 36 15.36 -7.43 8.33
CA GLU A 36 16.22 -7.31 7.15
C GLU A 36 17.46 -6.42 7.39
N LEU A 37 17.53 -5.69 8.50
CA LEU A 37 18.65 -4.82 8.80
C LEU A 37 19.86 -5.67 9.24
N THR A 38 20.87 -5.74 8.38
CA THR A 38 22.12 -6.49 8.64
C THR A 38 23.35 -5.58 8.57
N GLY A 39 24.48 -6.06 9.10
CA GLY A 39 25.76 -5.35 9.06
C GLY A 39 25.69 -3.91 9.59
N ARG A 40 26.18 -2.95 8.81
CA ARG A 40 26.17 -1.52 9.17
C ARG A 40 24.75 -0.96 9.34
N ALA A 41 23.73 -1.52 8.69
CA ALA A 41 22.36 -1.06 8.90
C ALA A 41 21.80 -1.48 10.27
N ALA A 42 22.24 -2.63 10.79
CA ALA A 42 21.85 -3.12 12.10
C ALA A 42 22.35 -2.21 13.24
N SER A 43 23.54 -1.62 13.11
CA SER A 43 24.06 -0.66 14.10
C SER A 43 23.22 0.62 14.20
N TYR A 44 22.51 0.99 13.12
CA TYR A 44 21.53 2.08 13.11
C TYR A 44 20.09 1.60 13.43
N GLY A 45 19.92 0.39 13.99
CA GLY A 45 18.61 -0.23 14.23
C GLY A 45 17.62 0.67 14.99
N THR A 46 18.09 1.43 15.98
CA THR A 46 17.27 2.42 16.71
C THR A 46 16.76 3.54 15.80
N LYS A 47 17.59 4.05 14.89
CA LYS A 47 17.19 5.08 13.92
C LYS A 47 16.12 4.56 12.96
N TYR A 48 16.28 3.34 12.46
CA TYR A 48 15.28 2.70 11.60
C TYR A 48 13.98 2.38 12.34
N ARG A 49 14.05 1.97 13.61
CA ARG A 49 12.88 1.80 14.47
C ARG A 49 12.13 3.12 14.65
N ASN A 50 12.83 4.20 14.95
CA ASN A 50 12.25 5.54 15.08
C ASN A 50 11.63 6.00 13.75
N SER A 51 12.29 5.73 12.62
CA SER A 51 11.74 6.03 11.29
C SER A 51 10.42 5.29 11.05
N ARG A 52 10.34 3.98 11.30
CA ARG A 52 9.12 3.16 11.23
C ARG A 52 8.00 3.71 12.12
N ASN A 53 8.30 4.00 13.39
CA ASN A 53 7.33 4.54 14.34
C ASN A 53 6.82 5.91 13.91
N SER A 54 7.71 6.78 13.42
CA SER A 54 7.32 8.10 12.92
C SER A 54 6.38 8.01 11.72
N LEU A 55 6.58 7.03 10.84
CA LEU A 55 5.71 6.78 9.70
C LEU A 55 4.33 6.31 10.17
N VAL A 56 4.27 5.34 11.09
CA VAL A 56 3.00 4.88 11.67
C VAL A 56 2.25 6.04 12.34
N ASN A 57 2.94 6.88 13.11
CA ASN A 57 2.32 8.03 13.77
C ASN A 57 1.72 9.01 12.74
N ARG A 58 2.44 9.31 11.65
CA ARG A 58 1.91 10.17 10.57
C ARG A 58 0.71 9.55 9.88
N LEU A 59 0.78 8.25 9.53
CA LEU A 59 -0.33 7.55 8.89
C LEU A 59 -1.58 7.55 9.79
N SER A 60 -1.41 7.30 11.09
CA SER A 60 -2.50 7.32 12.08
C SER A 60 -3.08 8.71 12.32
N ALA A 61 -2.28 9.76 12.13
CA ALA A 61 -2.74 11.15 12.23
C ALA A 61 -3.61 11.58 11.04
N VAL A 62 -3.61 10.85 9.91
CA VAL A 62 -4.45 11.18 8.76
C VAL A 62 -5.92 10.87 9.08
N PRO A 63 -6.84 11.85 9.06
CA PRO A 63 -8.22 11.65 9.52
C PRO A 63 -9.00 10.60 8.74
N LYS A 64 -8.66 10.41 7.46
CA LYS A 64 -9.37 9.49 6.54
C LYS A 64 -8.80 8.07 6.55
N LEU A 65 -7.63 7.84 7.16
CA LEU A 65 -6.96 6.54 7.14
C LEU A 65 -7.24 5.74 8.41
N SER A 66 -7.20 4.42 8.25
CA SER A 66 -7.15 3.43 9.30
C SER A 66 -5.87 2.63 9.10
N VAL A 67 -5.03 2.62 10.11
CA VAL A 67 -3.74 1.90 10.11
C VAL A 67 -3.84 0.81 11.16
N THR A 68 -3.57 -0.44 10.79
CA THR A 68 -3.62 -1.55 11.72
C THR A 68 -2.43 -2.46 11.50
N LYS A 69 -1.74 -2.81 12.59
CA LYS A 69 -0.75 -3.87 12.60
C LYS A 69 -1.50 -5.19 12.77
N ALA A 70 -1.36 -6.08 11.81
CA ALA A 70 -1.91 -7.42 11.83
C ALA A 70 -0.77 -8.45 11.82
N THR A 71 -1.09 -9.65 12.30
CA THR A 71 -0.18 -10.79 12.22
C THR A 71 -0.47 -11.54 10.92
N GLY A 72 0.49 -11.52 10.01
CA GLY A 72 0.45 -12.29 8.78
C GLY A 72 0.99 -13.70 8.96
N GLU A 73 1.20 -14.39 7.83
CA GLU A 73 1.74 -15.75 7.81
C GLU A 73 3.09 -15.83 8.55
N ARG A 74 3.30 -16.95 9.27
CA ARG A 74 4.53 -17.23 10.03
C ARG A 74 4.87 -16.13 11.07
N GLY A 75 3.86 -15.47 11.63
CA GLY A 75 4.02 -14.46 12.68
C GLY A 75 4.59 -13.12 12.21
N ARG A 76 4.65 -12.88 10.89
CA ARG A 76 5.22 -11.64 10.35
C ARG A 76 4.29 -10.46 10.60
N ILE A 77 4.88 -9.31 10.93
CA ILE A 77 4.12 -8.06 11.09
C ILE A 77 3.71 -7.57 9.69
N VAL A 78 2.39 -7.43 9.50
CA VAL A 78 1.79 -6.83 8.31
C VAL A 78 1.11 -5.53 8.71
N VAL A 79 1.47 -4.42 8.07
CA VAL A 79 0.75 -3.15 8.25
C VAL A 79 -0.31 -3.02 7.17
N VAL A 80 -1.56 -2.96 7.59
CA VAL A 80 -2.71 -2.74 6.70
C VAL A 80 -3.11 -1.28 6.79
N VAL A 81 -3.06 -0.59 5.65
CA VAL A 81 -3.47 0.82 5.49
C VAL A 81 -4.67 0.85 4.55
N MET A 82 -5.80 1.30 5.07
CA MET A 82 -7.03 1.46 4.30
C MET A 82 -7.75 2.74 4.72
N THR A 83 -8.79 3.13 4.00
CA THR A 83 -9.65 4.23 4.46
C THR A 83 -10.49 3.79 5.66
N LYS A 84 -10.91 4.74 6.51
CA LYS A 84 -11.83 4.43 7.62
C LYS A 84 -13.16 3.86 7.11
N ALA A 85 -13.62 4.28 5.94
CA ALA A 85 -14.83 3.74 5.32
C ALA A 85 -14.65 2.26 4.94
N GLU A 86 -13.52 1.90 4.34
CA GLU A 86 -13.18 0.50 4.04
C GLU A 86 -13.03 -0.32 5.33
N ARG A 87 -12.39 0.24 6.36
CA ARG A 87 -12.28 -0.42 7.68
C ARG A 87 -13.63 -0.70 8.31
N LYS A 88 -14.56 0.25 8.22
CA LYS A 88 -15.95 0.09 8.69
C LYS A 88 -16.68 -1.01 7.92
N ARG A 89 -16.49 -1.08 6.59
CA ARG A 89 -17.07 -2.14 5.74
C ARG A 89 -16.47 -3.53 6.00
N ALA A 90 -15.21 -3.59 6.46
CA ALA A 90 -14.58 -4.85 6.82
C ALA A 90 -15.30 -5.54 7.98
N GLY A 91 -15.80 -4.77 8.96
CA GLY A 91 -16.42 -5.31 10.18
C GLY A 91 -15.44 -6.25 10.91
N GLU A 92 -15.92 -7.47 11.19
CA GLU A 92 -15.19 -8.58 11.85
C GLU A 92 -14.34 -9.42 10.89
N ARG A 93 -14.37 -9.14 9.59
CA ARG A 93 -13.64 -9.95 8.60
C ARG A 93 -12.14 -9.90 8.87
N PRO A 94 -11.41 -10.98 8.55
CA PRO A 94 -9.95 -10.98 8.58
C PRO A 94 -9.39 -9.83 7.74
N LEU A 95 -8.73 -8.88 8.41
CA LEU A 95 -8.33 -7.59 7.82
C LEU A 95 -7.41 -7.75 6.61
N ILE A 96 -6.48 -8.70 6.68
CA ILE A 96 -5.52 -8.99 5.61
C ILE A 96 -6.28 -9.47 4.37
N ALA A 97 -7.07 -10.54 4.49
CA ALA A 97 -7.82 -11.11 3.38
C ALA A 97 -8.83 -10.10 2.76
N PHE A 98 -9.47 -9.28 3.60
CA PHE A 98 -10.36 -8.22 3.12
C PHE A 98 -9.60 -7.16 2.31
N ALA A 99 -8.45 -6.69 2.80
CA ALA A 99 -7.65 -5.69 2.11
C ALA A 99 -7.05 -6.24 0.81
N GLU A 100 -6.58 -7.49 0.79
CA GLU A 100 -6.08 -8.17 -0.42
C GLU A 100 -7.14 -8.25 -1.52
N ARG A 101 -8.39 -8.61 -1.16
CA ARG A 101 -9.50 -8.62 -2.12
C ARG A 101 -9.77 -7.26 -2.74
N ILE A 102 -9.65 -6.18 -1.97
CA ILE A 102 -9.82 -4.81 -2.50
C ILE A 102 -8.72 -4.52 -3.52
N VAL A 103 -7.46 -4.85 -3.19
CA VAL A 103 -6.32 -4.65 -4.08
C VAL A 103 -6.46 -5.47 -5.36
N GLU A 104 -6.83 -6.74 -5.25
CA GLU A 104 -7.03 -7.64 -6.39
C GLU A 104 -8.14 -7.13 -7.32
N ARG A 105 -9.28 -6.73 -6.77
CA ARG A 105 -10.39 -6.16 -7.56
C ARG A 105 -9.95 -4.90 -8.31
N ALA A 106 -9.16 -4.05 -7.68
CA ALA A 106 -8.63 -2.85 -8.31
C ALA A 106 -7.61 -3.15 -9.41
N ALA A 107 -6.74 -4.14 -9.21
CA ALA A 107 -5.80 -4.59 -10.24
C ALA A 107 -6.54 -5.15 -11.46
N LYS A 108 -7.59 -5.97 -11.24
CA LYS A 108 -8.46 -6.48 -12.31
C LYS A 108 -9.19 -5.36 -13.05
N ALA A 109 -9.74 -4.38 -12.33
CA ALA A 109 -10.40 -3.22 -12.93
C ALA A 109 -9.42 -2.38 -13.76
N LYS A 110 -8.19 -2.17 -13.28
CA LYS A 110 -7.14 -1.46 -14.02
C LYS A 110 -6.78 -2.20 -15.31
N ALA A 111 -6.56 -3.51 -15.23
CA ALA A 111 -6.25 -4.33 -16.40
C ALA A 111 -7.39 -4.35 -17.42
N ALA A 112 -8.65 -4.34 -16.96
CA ALA A 112 -9.80 -4.23 -17.85
C ALA A 112 -9.86 -2.85 -18.54
N ALA A 113 -9.62 -1.76 -17.80
CA ALA A 113 -9.57 -0.42 -18.36
C ALA A 113 -8.44 -0.25 -19.39
N GLU A 114 -7.25 -0.81 -19.12
CA GLU A 114 -6.13 -0.82 -20.07
C GLU A 114 -6.46 -1.59 -21.36
N ARG A 115 -7.19 -2.71 -21.25
CA ARG A 115 -7.68 -3.46 -22.43
C ARG A 115 -8.70 -2.68 -23.24
N HIS A 116 -9.64 -1.98 -22.58
CA HIS A 116 -10.60 -1.11 -23.27
C HIS A 116 -9.89 0.02 -24.00
N LEU A 117 -8.94 0.71 -23.34
CA LEU A 117 -8.15 1.76 -23.97
C LEU A 117 -7.35 1.23 -25.18
N ALA A 118 -6.75 0.05 -25.08
CA ALA A 118 -6.03 -0.58 -26.20
C ALA A 118 -6.95 -0.97 -27.36
N ALA A 119 -8.20 -1.34 -27.09
CA ALA A 119 -9.20 -1.64 -28.11
C ALA A 119 -9.75 -0.38 -28.81
N ASP A 120 -9.81 0.75 -28.11
CA ASP A 120 -10.25 2.04 -28.66
C ASP A 120 -9.13 2.79 -29.42
N LEU A 121 -7.86 2.47 -29.15
CA LEU A 121 -6.69 3.06 -29.81
C LEU A 121 -6.75 3.01 -31.35
N PRO A 122 -7.06 1.87 -32.01
CA PRO A 122 -7.19 1.83 -33.47
C PRO A 122 -8.35 2.68 -34.00
N ALA A 123 -9.42 2.89 -33.23
CA ALA A 123 -10.52 3.78 -33.64
C ALA A 123 -10.13 5.27 -33.55
N LEU A 124 -9.30 5.64 -32.57
CA LEU A 124 -8.78 7.00 -32.42
C LEU A 124 -7.75 7.36 -33.50
N GLU A 125 -6.89 6.43 -33.90
CA GLU A 125 -5.92 6.64 -35.00
C GLU A 125 -6.62 6.87 -36.34
N VAL A 126 -7.71 6.14 -36.63
CA VAL A 126 -8.51 6.34 -37.86
C VAL A 126 -9.17 7.72 -37.89
N ILE A 127 -9.66 8.23 -36.76
CA ILE A 127 -10.23 9.59 -36.68
C ILE A 127 -9.15 10.66 -36.84
N ALA A 128 -7.93 10.43 -36.31
CA ALA A 128 -6.82 11.37 -36.41
C ALA A 128 -6.25 11.48 -37.84
N TYR A 129 -6.35 10.42 -38.65
CA TYR A 129 -5.86 10.40 -40.04
C TYR A 129 -6.91 10.79 -41.08
N ALA A 130 -8.17 11.02 -40.67
CA ALA A 130 -9.29 11.41 -41.53
C ALA A 130 -9.55 12.93 -41.59
N ARG A 131 -8.59 13.75 -41.12
CA ARG A 131 -8.59 15.22 -41.23
C ARG A 131 -7.42 15.71 -42.05
#